data_AF-A0A2V6FIW9-F1
#
_entry.id   AF-A0A2V6FIW9-F1
#
_cell.length_a   1.000
_cell.length_b   1.000
_cell.length_c   1.000
_cell.angle_alpha   90.00
_cell.angle_beta   90.00
_cell.angle_gamma   90.00
#
_symmetry.space_group_name_H-M   'P 1'
#
loop_
_entity.id
_entity.type
_entity.pdbx_description
1 polymer ?
#
loop_
_entity_poly.entity_id
_entity_poly.type
_entity_poly.pdbx_seq_one_letter_code
_entity_poly.pdbx_strand_id
1 'polypeptide(L)' 'SVLDGNDLVTPHPEWGFPGLEPGDKWCVCVTRWKDALNHNRAAPVDLEATHASALEFVTLEELRAHALK' A
#
# COMPACT_ATOMS: atom_id res chain seq x y z
N SER A 1 5.40 -5.54 5.13
CA SER A 1 6.14 -4.28 4.95
C SER A 1 7.46 -4.36 5.71
N VAL A 2 7.46 -4.37 7.05
CA VAL A 2 8.69 -4.45 7.89
C VAL A 2 9.53 -5.68 7.57
N LEU A 3 8.93 -6.88 7.57
CA LEU A 3 9.61 -8.14 7.24
C LEU A 3 10.15 -8.19 5.79
N ASP A 4 9.62 -7.35 4.91
CA ASP A 4 9.94 -7.28 3.48
C ASP A 4 10.92 -6.13 3.17
N GLY A 5 11.52 -5.53 4.21
CA GLY A 5 12.50 -4.45 4.11
C GLY A 5 11.91 -3.07 3.77
N ASN A 6 10.60 -2.88 3.96
CA ASN A 6 9.91 -1.59 3.81
C ASN A 6 9.23 -1.24 5.13
N ASP A 7 10.00 -0.73 6.09
CA ASP A 7 9.48 -0.34 7.39
C ASP A 7 8.69 0.97 7.28
N LEU A 8 7.38 0.87 7.49
CA LEU A 8 6.46 2.01 7.53
C LEU A 8 5.86 2.19 8.93
N VAL A 9 6.38 1.50 9.95
CA VAL A 9 5.84 1.52 11.31
C VAL A 9 6.78 2.28 12.24
N THR A 10 8.10 2.12 12.07
CA THR A 10 9.09 2.85 12.87
C THR A 10 9.00 4.36 12.61
N PRO A 11 8.77 5.18 13.64
CA PRO A 11 8.78 6.64 13.50
C PRO A 11 10.18 7.14 13.14
N HIS A 12 10.23 8.11 12.23
CA HIS A 12 11.44 8.87 11.87
C HIS A 12 11.16 10.38 12.04
N PRO A 13 11.23 10.91 13.28
CA PRO A 13 10.98 12.33 13.58
C PRO A 13 11.90 13.29 12.81
N GLU A 14 13.11 12.85 12.46
CA GLU A 14 14.06 13.60 11.64
C GLU A 14 13.53 13.94 10.24
N TRP A 15 12.55 13.17 9.74
CA TRP A 15 11.87 13.39 8.47
C TRP A 15 10.41 13.79 8.64
N GLY A 16 9.95 13.98 9.89
CA GLY A 16 8.55 14.24 10.19
C GLY A 16 7.64 13.04 9.91
N PHE A 17 8.17 11.83 9.85
CA PHE A 17 7.39 10.61 9.63
C PHE A 17 7.00 9.99 10.98
N PRO A 18 5.71 9.97 11.36
CA PRO A 18 5.29 9.46 12.67
C PRO A 18 5.29 7.92 12.77
N GLY A 19 5.47 7.21 11.64
CA GLY A 19 5.11 5.79 11.55
C GLY A 19 3.61 5.62 11.30
N LEU A 20 3.23 4.55 10.60
CA LEU A 20 1.85 4.25 10.26
C LEU A 20 1.23 3.26 11.22
N GLU A 21 -0.05 3.44 11.48
CA GLU A 21 -0.90 2.50 12.23
C GLU A 21 -1.94 1.82 11.30
N PRO A 22 -2.47 0.64 11.68
CA PRO A 22 -3.55 0.01 10.93
C PRO A 22 -4.76 0.94 10.79
N GLY A 23 -5.14 1.26 9.55
CA GLY A 23 -6.25 2.16 9.23
C GLY A 23 -5.79 3.47 8.58
N ASP A 24 -4.52 3.84 8.72
CA ASP A 24 -3.96 5.00 8.02
C ASP A 24 -4.01 4.82 6.50
N LYS A 25 -4.36 5.90 5.81
CA LYS A 25 -4.27 5.97 4.35
C LYS A 25 -2.88 6.47 3.97
N TRP A 26 -2.15 5.67 3.19
CA TRP A 26 -0.81 6.01 2.76
C TRP A 26 -0.57 5.58 1.31
N CYS A 27 0.04 6.46 0.53
CA CYS A 27 0.45 6.14 -0.83
C CYS A 27 1.65 5.19 -0.77
N VAL A 28 1.54 4.04 -1.43
CA VAL A 28 2.60 3.02 -1.50
C VAL A 28 3.02 2.77 -2.94
N CYS A 29 4.27 2.32 -3.14
CA CYS A 29 4.71 1.82 -4.43
C CYS A 29 3.83 0.64 -4.85
N VAL A 30 3.25 0.69 -6.05
CA VAL A 30 2.36 -0.36 -6.57
C VAL A 30 3.04 -1.73 -6.61
N THR A 31 4.36 -1.78 -6.87
CA THR A 31 5.14 -3.03 -6.83
C THR A 31 5.18 -3.64 -5.42
N ARG A 32 5.30 -2.81 -4.37
CA ARG A 32 5.24 -3.28 -2.97
C ARG A 32 3.84 -3.76 -2.59
N TRP A 33 2.81 -3.10 -3.08
CA TRP A 33 1.43 -3.56 -2.90
C TRP A 33 1.20 -4.90 -3.62
N LYS A 34 1.71 -5.05 -4.84
CA LYS A 34 1.63 -6.29 -5.63
C LYS A 34 2.39 -7.45 -4.98
N ASP A 35 3.56 -7.21 -4.42
CA ASP A 35 4.28 -8.23 -3.63
C ASP A 35 3.45 -8.68 -2.43
N ALA A 36 2.81 -7.74 -1.73
CA ALA A 36 1.91 -8.09 -0.62
C ALA A 36 0.70 -8.90 -1.10
N LEU A 37 0.11 -8.54 -2.25
CA LEU A 37 -0.99 -9.29 -2.88
C LEU A 37 -0.58 -10.74 -3.18
N ASN A 38 0.59 -10.96 -3.78
CA ASN A 38 1.11 -12.29 -4.10
C ASN A 38 1.29 -13.17 -2.85
N HIS A 39 1.48 -12.55 -1.68
CA HIS A 39 1.56 -13.23 -0.38
C HIS A 39 0.24 -13.22 0.39
N ASN A 40 -0.89 -12.84 -0.21
CA ASN A 40 -2.21 -12.71 0.43
C ASN A 40 -2.23 -11.75 1.63
N ARG A 41 -1.40 -10.69 1.57
CA ARG A 41 -1.25 -9.65 2.61
C ARG A 41 -1.54 -8.24 2.07
N ALA A 42 -2.19 -8.11 0.91
CA ALA A 42 -2.51 -6.80 0.33
C ALA A 42 -3.42 -6.00 1.27
N ALA A 43 -3.08 -4.73 1.46
CA ALA A 43 -3.93 -3.79 2.16
C ALA A 43 -5.10 -3.35 1.27
N PRO A 44 -6.24 -2.95 1.86
CA PRO A 44 -7.34 -2.35 1.11
C PRO A 44 -6.89 -1.10 0.33
N VAL A 45 -7.56 -0.85 -0.80
CA VAL A 45 -7.21 0.20 -1.76
C VAL A 45 -8.32 1.24 -1.83
N ASP A 46 -7.94 2.51 -1.69
CA ASP A 46 -8.80 3.62 -2.06
C ASP A 46 -8.68 3.87 -3.57
N LEU A 47 -9.67 3.42 -4.35
CA LEU A 47 -9.62 3.50 -5.81
C LEU A 47 -9.62 4.95 -6.31
N GLU A 48 -10.34 5.85 -5.64
CA GLU A 48 -10.42 7.26 -6.04
C GLU A 48 -9.13 8.01 -5.74
N ALA A 49 -8.37 7.56 -4.73
CA ALA A 49 -7.05 8.10 -4.37
C ALA A 49 -5.87 7.39 -5.05
N THR A 50 -6.11 6.41 -5.93
CA THR A 50 -5.05 5.63 -6.59
C THR A 50 -4.81 6.15 -8.01
N HIS A 51 -3.56 6.51 -8.31
CA HIS A 51 -3.19 7.00 -9.65
C HIS A 51 -3.33 5.91 -10.73
N ALA A 52 -3.79 6.30 -11.92
CA ALA A 52 -4.08 5.37 -13.03
C ALA A 52 -2.85 4.57 -13.52
N SER A 53 -1.64 5.10 -13.36
CA SER A 53 -0.39 4.38 -13.72
C SER A 53 -0.15 3.13 -12.87
N ALA A 54 -0.88 2.92 -11.77
CA ALA A 54 -0.87 1.64 -11.06
C ALA A 54 -1.25 0.47 -11.98
N LEU A 55 -2.12 0.73 -12.97
CA LEU A 55 -2.58 -0.28 -13.94
C LEU A 55 -1.48 -0.80 -14.87
N GLU A 56 -0.29 -0.17 -14.89
CA GLU A 56 0.88 -0.70 -15.60
C GLU A 56 1.47 -1.93 -14.89
N PHE A 57 1.16 -2.14 -13.61
CA PHE A 57 1.75 -3.18 -12.77
C PHE A 57 0.72 -4.17 -12.19
N VAL A 58 -0.55 -3.77 -12.09
CA VAL A 58 -1.65 -4.57 -11.53
C VAL A 58 -2.92 -4.40 -12.36
N THR A 59 -3.88 -5.32 -12.24
CA THR A 59 -5.14 -5.18 -12.98
C THR A 59 -6.17 -4.37 -12.19
N LEU A 60 -7.16 -3.81 -12.89
CA LEU A 60 -8.26 -3.11 -12.23
C LEU A 60 -9.10 -4.06 -11.37
N GLU A 61 -9.23 -5.32 -11.79
CA GLU A 61 -9.92 -6.36 -11.03
C GLU A 61 -9.22 -6.65 -9.70
N GLU A 62 -7.89 -6.71 -9.69
CA GLU A 62 -7.09 -6.90 -8.47
C GLU A 62 -7.31 -5.75 -7.48
N LEU A 63 -7.29 -4.50 -7.98
CA LEU A 63 -7.56 -3.32 -7.18
C LEU A 63 -9.00 -3.30 -6.64
N ARG A 64 -9.98 -3.62 -7.49
CA ARG A 64 -11.41 -3.67 -7.11
C ARG A 64 -11.70 -4.75 -6.07
N ALA A 65 -11.06 -5.91 -6.17
CA ALA A 65 -11.21 -6.98 -5.20
C ALA A 65 -10.74 -6.58 -3.78
N HIS A 66 -9.87 -5.58 -3.70
CA HIS A 66 -9.34 -5.04 -2.44
C HIS A 66 -9.84 -3.62 -2.16
N ALA A 67 -10.86 -3.12 -2.85
CA ALA A 67 -11.35 -1.78 -2.63
C ALA A 67 -11.81 -1.58 -1.18
N LEU A 68 -11.51 -0.40 -0.61
CA LEU A 68 -12.12 0.04 0.64
C LEU A 68 -13.65 0.00 0.51
N LYS A 69 -14.31 -0.41 1.59
CA LYS A 69 -15.76 -0.41 1.69
C LYS A 69 -16.29 0.96 2.08
#